data_AF-F4H202-F1
#
_entry.id   AF-F4H202-F1
#
_cell.length_a   1.000
_cell.length_b   1.000
_cell.length_c   1.000
_cell.angle_alpha   90.00
_cell.angle_beta   90.00
_cell.angle_gamma   90.00
#
_symmetry.space_group_name_H-M   'P 1'
#
loop_
_entity.id
_entity.type
_entity.pdbx_description
1 polymer ?
#
loop_
_entity_poly.entity_id
_entity_poly.type
_entity_poly.pdbx_seq_one_letter_code
_entity_poly.pdbx_strand_id
1 'polypeptide(L)'
;MSDETPATRTDPELGSEGDTDQLTGDDTLLERGVDDLLDEGYSPPERERPRSSHYGETPWEEQHRETIDQRIAQEEPEVWEARPRVEGHREELRAGRLVADDGAVEAGPTDTFAVDAGVSGGAASAEEAAVHLIEEEYVDDRRYTEDDDRL
;
A
#
# COMPACT_ATOMS: atom_id res chain seq x y z
N MET A 1 -29.91 21.13 27.93
CA MET A 1 -28.74 20.26 27.79
C MET A 1 -27.56 21.13 28.17
N SER A 2 -26.77 20.72 29.17
CA SER A 2 -25.59 21.48 29.55
C SER A 2 -24.51 21.17 28.51
N ASP A 3 -24.17 22.16 27.69
CA ASP A 3 -23.02 22.12 26.78
C ASP A 3 -21.73 22.31 27.61
N GLU A 4 -21.42 21.32 28.45
CA GLU A 4 -20.15 21.24 29.18
C GLU A 4 -19.33 20.09 28.59
N THR A 5 -18.79 20.30 27.38
CA THR A 5 -17.70 19.48 26.87
C THR A 5 -16.41 20.30 27.02
N PRO A 6 -15.57 20.03 28.04
CA PRO A 6 -14.39 20.84 28.35
C PRO A 6 -13.41 20.98 27.17
N ALA A 7 -13.34 19.97 26.30
CA ALA A 7 -12.37 19.84 25.21
C ALA A 7 -12.39 20.95 24.13
N THR A 8 -13.38 21.84 24.10
CA THR A 8 -13.49 22.91 23.06
C THR A 8 -13.52 24.32 23.63
N ARG A 9 -13.39 24.50 24.94
CA ARG A 9 -13.44 25.85 25.54
C ARG A 9 -12.07 26.51 25.47
N THR A 10 -11.94 27.59 24.72
CA THR A 10 -10.71 28.40 24.70
C THR A 10 -10.34 28.88 26.10
N ASP A 11 -9.13 28.55 26.56
CA ASP A 11 -8.58 29.07 27.81
C ASP A 11 -8.12 30.53 27.59
N PRO A 12 -8.72 31.51 28.27
CA PRO A 12 -8.37 32.92 28.10
C PRO A 12 -6.94 33.27 28.57
N GLU A 13 -6.27 32.44 29.38
CA GLU A 13 -4.88 32.67 29.80
C GLU A 13 -3.85 32.12 28.81
N LEU A 14 -4.17 31.04 28.09
CA LEU A 14 -3.25 30.37 27.15
C LEU A 14 -3.49 30.75 25.68
N GLY A 15 -4.66 31.30 25.35
CA GLY A 15 -5.01 31.71 23.98
C GLY A 15 -5.17 30.54 23.00
N SER A 16 -5.15 29.31 23.49
CA SER A 16 -5.40 28.07 22.75
C SER A 16 -6.79 27.52 23.06
N GLU A 17 -7.38 26.85 22.09
CA GLU A 17 -8.59 26.03 22.30
C GLU A 17 -8.26 24.92 23.32
N GLY A 18 -9.17 24.67 24.27
CA GLY A 18 -8.94 24.00 25.55
C GLY A 18 -8.72 22.49 25.51
N ASP A 19 -7.74 22.05 24.72
CA ASP A 19 -7.18 20.70 24.79
C ASP A 19 -5.69 20.81 24.44
N THR A 20 -4.91 21.30 25.41
CA THR A 20 -3.43 21.34 25.30
C THR A 20 -2.76 20.30 26.17
N ASP A 21 -3.53 19.73 27.10
CA ASP A 21 -3.16 18.55 27.85
C ASP A 21 -3.27 17.30 26.99
N GLN A 22 -2.63 16.22 27.42
CA GLN A 22 -2.79 14.92 26.79
C GLN A 22 -4.11 14.32 27.24
N LEU A 23 -4.81 13.63 26.33
CA LEU A 23 -6.05 12.92 26.64
C LEU A 23 -5.84 11.90 27.76
N THR A 24 -6.83 11.80 28.66
CA THR A 24 -6.78 10.89 29.80
C THR A 24 -6.96 9.42 29.37
N GLY A 25 -6.68 8.48 30.29
CA GLY A 25 -6.90 7.05 30.03
C GLY A 25 -8.35 6.72 29.68
N ASP A 26 -9.32 7.39 30.32
CA ASP A 26 -10.75 7.20 30.06
C ASP A 26 -11.17 7.70 28.66
N ASP A 27 -10.51 8.74 28.15
CA ASP A 27 -10.76 9.30 26.82
C ASP A 27 -10.06 8.51 25.70
N THR A 28 -8.88 7.96 25.99
CA THR A 28 -8.09 7.17 25.03
C THR A 28 -8.44 5.70 25.02
N LEU A 29 -9.10 5.18 26.07
CA LEU A 29 -9.37 3.76 26.29
C LEU A 29 -8.10 2.88 26.22
N LEU A 30 -6.94 3.43 26.58
CA LEU A 30 -5.65 2.75 26.57
C LEU A 30 -5.25 2.33 27.99
N GLU A 31 -5.32 1.03 28.27
CA GLU A 31 -4.94 0.46 29.56
C GLU A 31 -3.47 0.00 29.56
N ARG A 32 -2.53 0.94 29.74
CA ARG A 32 -1.07 0.66 29.83
C ARG A 32 -0.56 0.37 31.25
N GLY A 33 -1.45 0.24 32.23
CA GLY A 33 -1.11 -0.20 33.59
C GLY A 33 -0.63 0.91 34.55
N VAL A 34 -0.85 2.17 34.19
CA VAL A 34 -0.63 3.37 35.03
C VAL A 34 -1.92 4.17 35.13
N ASP A 35 -2.14 4.87 36.25
CA ASP A 35 -3.34 5.70 36.46
C ASP A 35 -3.33 6.95 35.56
N ASP A 36 -2.15 7.54 35.34
CA ASP A 36 -1.91 8.62 34.36
C ASP A 36 -0.92 8.13 33.29
N LEU A 37 -1.24 8.35 32.01
CA LEU A 37 -0.36 8.01 30.89
C LEU A 37 0.97 8.78 30.95
N LEU A 38 1.04 9.93 31.63
CA LEU A 38 2.25 10.70 31.87
C LEU A 38 3.20 10.05 32.89
N ASP A 39 2.71 9.11 33.70
CA ASP A 39 3.53 8.39 34.69
C ASP A 39 4.30 7.22 34.06
N GLU A 40 4.03 6.87 32.79
CA GLU A 40 4.75 5.79 32.12
C GLU A 40 6.18 6.22 31.75
N GLY A 41 7.16 5.60 32.41
CA GLY A 41 8.57 5.74 32.05
C GLY A 41 8.99 4.83 30.92
N TYR A 42 9.55 5.38 29.84
CA TYR A 42 10.28 4.58 28.86
C TYR A 42 11.71 4.32 29.36
N SER A 43 12.09 3.05 29.50
CA SER A 43 13.48 2.64 29.73
C SER A 43 14.10 2.22 28.40
N PRO A 44 14.99 3.03 27.79
CA PRO A 44 15.72 2.62 26.62
C PRO A 44 16.54 1.36 26.93
N PRO A 45 16.88 0.54 25.93
CA PRO A 45 17.73 -0.62 26.13
C PRO A 45 19.02 -0.24 26.88
N GLU A 46 19.37 -0.96 27.95
CA GLU A 46 20.60 -0.72 28.75
C GLU A 46 21.91 -1.01 28.00
N ARG A 47 21.78 -1.49 26.76
CA ARG A 47 22.89 -1.75 25.86
C ARG A 47 22.85 -0.76 24.72
N GLU A 48 24.03 -0.38 24.23
CA GLU A 48 24.15 0.27 22.94
C GLU A 48 23.34 -0.52 21.91
N ARG A 49 22.62 0.20 21.03
CA ARG A 49 21.91 -0.44 19.91
C ARG A 49 22.92 -1.37 19.20
N PRO A 50 22.50 -2.55 18.74
CA PRO A 50 23.41 -3.50 18.13
C PRO A 50 24.28 -2.79 17.08
N ARG A 51 25.59 -3.11 17.05
CA ARG A 51 26.61 -2.55 16.16
C ARG A 51 26.29 -2.64 14.66
N SER A 52 25.16 -3.24 14.28
CA SER A 52 24.50 -3.02 13.01
C SER A 52 23.88 -1.61 12.96
N SER A 53 24.65 -0.57 13.29
CA SER A 53 24.31 0.79 12.90
C SER A 53 24.26 0.82 11.38
N HIS A 54 23.22 1.43 10.83
CA HIS A 54 23.18 1.71 9.41
C HIS A 54 24.36 2.60 9.04
N TYR A 55 24.84 2.48 7.80
CA TYR A 55 25.90 3.34 7.31
C TYR A 55 25.36 4.78 7.24
N GLY A 56 26.12 5.76 7.74
CA GLY A 56 25.73 7.18 7.71
C GLY A 56 25.46 7.79 9.09
N GLU A 57 25.66 7.04 10.16
CA GLU A 57 25.49 7.51 11.54
C GLU A 57 26.74 8.24 12.06
N THR A 58 27.90 8.04 11.43
CA THR A 58 29.14 8.75 11.78
C THR A 58 29.42 9.92 10.82
N PRO A 59 30.07 11.02 11.29
CA PRO A 59 30.43 12.14 10.42
C PRO A 59 31.32 11.75 9.23
N TRP A 60 32.12 10.69 9.38
CA TRP A 60 32.95 10.17 8.30
C TRP A 60 32.10 9.50 7.21
N GLU A 61 31.12 8.67 7.60
CA GLU A 61 30.23 7.99 6.67
C GLU A 61 29.32 8.98 5.93
N GLU A 62 28.79 10.01 6.60
CA GLU A 62 28.01 11.07 5.94
C GLU A 62 28.82 11.77 4.84
N GLN A 63 30.11 12.02 5.10
CA GLN A 63 31.01 12.64 4.12
C GLN A 63 31.31 11.72 2.93
N HIS A 64 31.48 10.41 3.19
CA HIS A 64 31.88 9.45 2.16
C HIS A 64 30.69 8.84 1.40
N ARG A 65 29.46 8.98 1.95
CA ARG A 65 28.20 8.40 1.47
C ARG A 65 28.26 6.89 1.26
N GLU A 66 27.10 6.28 1.09
CA GLU A 66 27.00 4.86 0.76
C GLU A 66 27.37 4.60 -0.70
N THR A 67 27.98 3.45 -0.93
CA THR A 67 28.15 2.87 -2.25
C THR A 67 26.88 2.15 -2.70
N ILE A 68 26.73 1.95 -4.01
CA ILE A 68 25.59 1.18 -4.57
C ILE A 68 25.59 -0.26 -4.03
N ASP A 69 26.77 -0.89 -3.89
CA ASP A 69 26.87 -2.25 -3.36
C ASP A 69 26.39 -2.35 -1.90
N GLN A 70 26.70 -1.33 -1.08
CA GLN A 70 26.21 -1.25 0.30
C GLN A 70 24.69 -1.07 0.38
N ARG A 71 24.08 -0.37 -0.59
CA ARG A 71 22.61 -0.24 -0.66
C ARG A 71 21.95 -1.54 -1.08
N ILE A 72 22.49 -2.20 -2.10
CA ILE A 72 21.99 -3.50 -2.56
C ILE A 72 22.05 -4.54 -1.43
N ALA A 73 23.09 -4.52 -0.60
CA ALA A 73 23.20 -5.43 0.54
C ALA A 73 22.18 -5.18 1.65
N GLN A 74 21.59 -3.98 1.71
CA GLN A 74 20.53 -3.60 2.65
C GLN A 74 19.12 -3.87 2.09
N GLU A 75 18.98 -4.01 0.77
CA GLU A 75 17.70 -4.28 0.11
C GLU A 75 17.27 -5.75 0.30
N GLU A 76 15.98 -5.97 0.49
CA GLU A 76 15.37 -7.29 0.43
C GLU A 76 14.96 -7.58 -1.02
N PRO A 77 15.42 -8.67 -1.67
CA PRO A 77 15.07 -8.96 -3.05
C PRO A 77 13.57 -9.17 -3.23
N GLU A 78 13.02 -8.55 -4.27
CA GLU A 78 11.62 -8.78 -4.65
C GLU A 78 11.38 -10.24 -5.04
N VAL A 79 10.30 -10.85 -4.53
CA VAL A 79 9.90 -12.21 -4.86
C VAL A 79 8.99 -12.19 -6.10
N TRP A 80 9.56 -12.42 -7.28
CA TRP A 80 8.83 -12.43 -8.56
C TRP A 80 8.04 -13.73 -8.81
N GLU A 81 8.33 -14.80 -8.09
CA GLU A 81 7.70 -16.11 -8.26
C GLU A 81 6.30 -16.19 -7.62
N ALA A 82 6.02 -15.31 -6.66
CA ALA A 82 4.73 -15.21 -6.01
C ALA A 82 3.98 -14.01 -6.57
N ARG A 83 2.79 -14.26 -7.15
CA ARG A 83 1.87 -13.15 -7.42
C ARG A 83 1.60 -12.43 -6.11
N PRO A 84 1.67 -11.08 -6.05
CA PRO A 84 1.45 -10.35 -4.83
C PRO A 84 0.10 -10.74 -4.26
N ARG A 85 0.07 -11.15 -2.98
CA ARG A 85 -1.18 -11.40 -2.29
C ARG A 85 -1.89 -10.06 -2.19
N VAL A 86 -3.05 -9.96 -2.82
CA VAL A 86 -3.87 -8.76 -2.74
C VAL A 86 -4.46 -8.71 -1.33
N GLU A 87 -3.83 -7.98 -0.42
CA GLU A 87 -4.38 -7.71 0.91
C GLU A 87 -5.32 -6.49 0.86
N GLY A 88 -6.53 -6.66 1.39
CA GLY A 88 -7.60 -5.66 1.37
C GLY A 88 -8.69 -5.95 0.33
N HIS A 89 -9.80 -5.21 0.40
CA HIS A 89 -10.98 -5.27 -0.49
C HIS A 89 -10.69 -4.88 -1.95
N ARG A 90 -9.59 -5.36 -2.53
CA ARG A 90 -9.34 -5.28 -3.97
C ARG A 90 -9.93 -6.52 -4.63
N GLU A 91 -10.68 -6.29 -5.68
CA GLU A 91 -11.33 -7.33 -6.46
C GLU A 91 -10.26 -8.23 -7.12
N GLU A 92 -10.29 -9.53 -6.82
CA GLU A 92 -9.25 -10.49 -7.21
C GLU A 92 -9.07 -10.63 -8.73
N LEU A 93 -10.14 -10.45 -9.50
CA LEU A 93 -10.06 -10.56 -10.96
C LEU A 93 -10.06 -9.19 -11.65
N ARG A 94 -9.71 -8.09 -10.96
CA ARG A 94 -9.58 -6.79 -11.64
C ARG A 94 -8.41 -6.80 -12.62
N ALA A 95 -8.58 -6.20 -13.81
CA ALA A 95 -7.48 -6.00 -14.75
C ALA A 95 -6.45 -4.97 -14.23
N GLY A 96 -5.18 -5.17 -14.60
CA GLY A 96 -4.09 -4.24 -14.31
C GLY A 96 -4.03 -3.04 -15.28
N ARG A 97 -2.85 -2.44 -15.41
CA ARG A 97 -2.60 -1.34 -16.36
C ARG A 97 -2.59 -1.89 -17.78
N LEU A 98 -3.41 -1.35 -18.67
CA LEU A 98 -3.44 -1.75 -20.07
C LEU A 98 -2.47 -0.90 -20.90
N VAL A 99 -1.57 -1.55 -21.62
CA VAL A 99 -0.64 -0.90 -22.56
C VAL A 99 -1.02 -1.32 -23.97
N ALA A 100 -0.96 -0.38 -24.91
CA ALA A 100 -1.23 -0.68 -26.32
C ALA A 100 -0.34 -1.82 -26.80
N ASP A 101 -0.94 -2.77 -27.51
CA ASP A 101 -0.21 -3.81 -28.22
C ASP A 101 0.39 -3.20 -29.48
N ASP A 102 1.71 -3.25 -29.60
CA ASP A 102 2.45 -2.65 -30.72
C ASP A 102 2.23 -3.39 -32.04
N GLY A 103 1.91 -4.70 -31.96
CA GLY A 103 1.56 -5.54 -33.09
C GLY A 103 0.13 -5.38 -33.60
N ALA A 104 -0.79 -4.80 -32.82
CA ALA A 104 -2.22 -4.80 -33.13
C ALA A 104 -2.58 -4.10 -34.46
N VAL A 105 -1.79 -3.11 -34.87
CA VAL A 105 -2.03 -2.36 -36.11
C VAL A 105 -1.46 -3.08 -37.33
N GLU A 106 -0.33 -3.78 -37.18
CA GLU A 106 0.32 -4.51 -38.29
C GLU A 106 -0.28 -5.92 -38.51
N ALA A 107 -0.88 -6.53 -37.49
CA ALA A 107 -1.39 -7.90 -37.53
C ALA A 107 -2.63 -8.11 -38.44
N GLY A 108 -3.20 -7.05 -39.01
CA GLY A 108 -4.47 -7.11 -39.73
C GLY A 108 -5.67 -7.05 -38.77
N PRO A 109 -6.88 -7.48 -39.17
CA PRO A 109 -8.03 -7.50 -38.28
C PRO A 109 -7.75 -8.45 -37.10
N THR A 110 -7.57 -7.88 -35.92
CA THR A 110 -7.35 -8.57 -34.65
C THR A 110 -8.33 -8.04 -33.61
N ASP A 111 -8.69 -8.89 -32.65
CA ASP A 111 -9.58 -8.52 -31.54
C ASP A 111 -8.79 -8.06 -30.30
N THR A 112 -7.44 -8.11 -30.35
CA THR A 112 -6.56 -7.71 -29.24
C THR A 112 -5.83 -6.41 -29.58
N PHE A 113 -6.02 -5.38 -28.75
CA PHE A 113 -5.44 -4.03 -28.95
C PHE A 113 -4.58 -3.56 -27.77
N ALA A 114 -4.60 -4.28 -26.66
CA ALA A 114 -3.88 -3.93 -25.45
C ALA A 114 -3.53 -5.18 -24.65
N VAL A 115 -2.43 -5.09 -23.90
CA VAL A 115 -1.94 -6.14 -23.00
C VAL A 115 -1.92 -5.64 -21.55
N ASP A 116 -2.26 -6.53 -20.62
CA ASP A 116 -2.17 -6.23 -19.19
C ASP A 116 -0.71 -6.28 -18.73
N ALA A 117 -0.18 -5.12 -18.33
CA ALA A 117 1.17 -4.95 -17.81
C ALA A 117 1.25 -5.04 -16.27
N GLY A 118 0.16 -5.45 -15.61
CA GLY A 118 0.08 -5.66 -14.17
C GLY A 118 -0.32 -4.41 -13.37
N VAL A 119 -0.46 -4.61 -12.06
CA VAL A 119 -0.94 -3.57 -11.12
C VAL A 119 0.17 -2.56 -10.82
N SER A 120 0.03 -1.33 -11.32
CA SER A 120 0.95 -0.22 -11.03
C SER A 120 0.58 0.50 -9.72
N GLY A 121 0.75 -0.16 -8.58
CA GLY A 121 0.70 0.49 -7.25
C GLY A 121 -0.63 1.14 -6.84
N GLY A 122 -1.75 0.85 -7.53
CA GLY A 122 -3.06 1.42 -7.23
C GLY A 122 -3.40 2.73 -7.96
N ALA A 123 -2.54 3.22 -8.87
CA ALA A 123 -2.78 4.41 -9.68
C ALA A 123 -3.59 4.13 -10.96
N ALA A 124 -4.50 3.16 -10.92
CA ALA A 124 -5.32 2.80 -12.07
C ALA A 124 -6.36 3.89 -12.37
N SER A 125 -6.63 4.13 -13.65
CA SER A 125 -7.69 5.05 -14.06
C SER A 125 -9.07 4.48 -13.70
N ALA A 126 -10.11 5.31 -13.72
CA ALA A 126 -11.49 4.85 -13.51
C ALA A 126 -11.95 3.83 -14.57
N GLU A 127 -11.42 3.92 -15.79
CA GLU A 127 -11.75 3.00 -16.89
C GLU A 127 -11.07 1.65 -16.68
N GLU A 128 -9.78 1.65 -16.33
CA GLU A 128 -9.08 0.43 -15.92
C GLU A 128 -9.72 -0.18 -14.67
N ALA A 129 -10.35 0.65 -13.83
CA ALA A 129 -11.09 0.19 -12.66
C ALA A 129 -12.39 -0.53 -12.94
N ALA A 130 -13.00 -0.27 -14.08
CA ALA A 130 -14.25 -0.88 -14.47
C ALA A 130 -14.06 -2.22 -15.20
N VAL A 131 -12.82 -2.60 -15.56
CA VAL A 131 -12.51 -3.83 -16.29
C VAL A 131 -12.13 -4.97 -15.34
N HIS A 132 -12.71 -6.14 -15.57
CA HIS A 132 -12.51 -7.36 -14.78
C HIS A 132 -12.25 -8.53 -15.71
N LEU A 133 -11.33 -9.40 -15.31
CA LEU A 133 -11.00 -10.66 -15.95
C LEU A 133 -12.16 -11.64 -15.69
N ILE A 134 -12.65 -12.23 -16.76
CA ILE A 134 -13.53 -13.39 -16.70
C ILE A 134 -12.67 -14.64 -16.80
N GLU A 135 -12.96 -15.65 -15.99
CA GLU A 135 -12.38 -16.97 -16.21
C GLU A 135 -12.84 -17.47 -17.58
N GLU A 136 -11.89 -17.82 -18.45
CA GLU A 136 -12.24 -18.42 -19.74
C GLU A 136 -12.85 -19.81 -19.48
N GLU A 137 -14.18 -19.92 -19.58
CA GLU A 137 -14.78 -21.21 -19.92
C GLU A 137 -14.27 -21.57 -21.31
N TYR A 138 -13.48 -22.62 -21.42
CA TYR A 138 -12.97 -23.12 -22.70
C TYR A 138 -14.14 -23.53 -23.60
N VAL A 139 -14.64 -22.60 -24.41
CA VAL A 139 -15.64 -22.89 -25.43
C VAL A 139 -14.90 -23.49 -26.62
N ASP A 140 -15.04 -24.79 -26.81
CA ASP A 140 -14.46 -25.49 -27.96
C ASP A 140 -15.14 -24.99 -29.25
N ASP A 141 -14.47 -24.10 -29.99
CA ASP A 141 -14.94 -23.53 -31.25
C ASP A 141 -15.33 -24.60 -32.30
N ARG A 142 -14.85 -25.84 -32.14
CA ARG A 142 -15.27 -26.98 -32.98
C ARG A 142 -16.74 -27.38 -32.79
N ARG A 143 -17.42 -26.88 -31.76
CA ARG A 143 -18.87 -27.09 -31.55
C ARG A 143 -19.75 -26.11 -32.33
N TYR A 144 -19.20 -25.07 -32.95
CA TYR A 144 -19.96 -24.08 -33.71
C TYR A 144 -19.86 -24.24 -35.24
N THR A 145 -19.24 -25.30 -35.75
CA THR A 145 -19.09 -25.55 -37.20
C THR A 145 -19.78 -26.84 -37.64
N GLU A 146 -21.04 -27.08 -37.28
CA GLU A 146 -21.84 -28.16 -37.89
C GLU A 146 -23.33 -27.78 -37.98
N ASP A 147 -23.70 -26.62 -38.54
CA ASP A 147 -25.12 -26.36 -38.88
C ASP A 147 -25.36 -25.56 -40.18
N ASP A 148 -24.33 -25.24 -40.97
CA ASP A 148 -24.52 -24.50 -42.26
C ASP A 148 -24.49 -25.40 -43.51
N ASP A 149 -24.39 -26.73 -43.37
CA ASP A 149 -24.32 -27.67 -44.52
C ASP A 149 -25.35 -28.81 -44.47
N ARG A 150 -26.62 -28.52 -44.15
CA ARG A 150 -27.74 -29.43 -44.44
C ARG A 150 -28.96 -28.73 -45.05
N LEU A 151 -29.00 -28.80 -46.38
CA LEU A 151 -30.15 -28.80 -47.32
C LEU A 151 -30.89 -27.48 -47.60
#